data_AF-A0A957XQH5-F1
#
_entry.id   AF-A0A957XQH5-F1
#
_cell.length_a   1.000
_cell.length_b   1.000
_cell.length_c   1.000
_cell.angle_alpha   90.00
_cell.angle_beta   90.00
_cell.angle_gamma   90.00
#
_symmetry.space_group_name_H-M   'P 1'
#
loop_
_entity.id
_entity.type
_entity.pdbx_description
1 polymer ?
#
loop_
_entity_poly.entity_id
_entity_poly.type
_entity_poly.pdbx_seq_one_letter_code
_entity_poly.pdbx_strand_id
1 'polypeptide(L)' 'MNVDGRHYRTIWLKDSDPTVVQIIDQRHLPHEFVIEDLTSVEAVARAIKEMHVRGAGLIGATAGYGMAIAALHAPR' A
#
# COMPACT_ATOMS: atom_id res chain seq x y z
N MET A 1 7.32 -10.45 -5.08
CA MET A 1 8.75 -10.32 -4.73
C MET A 1 9.14 -11.46 -3.80
N ASN A 2 10.38 -11.93 -3.87
CA ASN A 2 10.92 -12.91 -2.93
C ASN A 2 11.71 -12.16 -1.85
N VAL A 3 11.39 -12.40 -0.58
CA VAL A 3 12.09 -11.85 0.59
C VAL A 3 12.38 -13.03 1.51
N ASP A 4 13.65 -13.37 1.68
CA ASP A 4 14.13 -14.49 2.50
C ASP A 4 13.41 -15.83 2.23
N GLY A 5 13.13 -16.13 0.95
CA GLY A 5 12.46 -17.36 0.53
C GLY A 5 10.93 -17.29 0.57
N ARG A 6 10.34 -16.19 1.05
CA ARG A 6 8.90 -15.98 1.06
C ARG A 6 8.45 -15.09 -0.09
N HIS A 7 7.41 -15.53 -0.79
CA HIS A 7 6.76 -14.73 -1.83
C HIS A 7 5.79 -13.72 -1.22
N TYR A 8 6.00 -12.45 -1.53
CA TYR A 8 5.14 -11.32 -1.15
C TYR A 8 4.52 -10.65 -2.39
N ARG A 9 3.27 -10.20 -2.24
CA ARG A 9 2.75 -9.09 -3.06
C ARG A 9 3.34 -7.78 -2.54
N THR A 10 3.39 -6.74 -3.36
CA THR A 10 3.88 -5.42 -2.95
C THR A 10 2.80 -4.54 -2.32
N ILE A 11 1.53 -4.97 -2.42
CA ILE A 11 0.34 -4.36 -1.85
C ILE A 11 -0.71 -5.44 -1.58
N TRP A 12 -1.39 -5.39 -0.44
CA TRP A 12 -2.45 -6.33 -0.04
C TRP A 12 -3.40 -5.71 1.00
N LEU A 13 -4.51 -6.38 1.32
CA LEU A 13 -5.37 -6.01 2.45
C LEU A 13 -4.85 -6.65 3.74
N LYS A 14 -4.87 -5.93 4.85
CA LYS A 14 -4.46 -6.47 6.15
C LYS A 14 -5.36 -7.62 6.56
N ASP A 15 -4.78 -8.77 6.90
CA ASP A 15 -5.53 -9.99 7.22
C ASP A 15 -6.52 -9.80 8.40
N SER A 16 -6.17 -8.96 9.37
CA SER A 16 -7.02 -8.68 10.54
C SER A 16 -8.07 -7.60 10.31
N ASP A 17 -7.94 -6.81 9.24
CA ASP A 17 -8.84 -5.69 8.94
C ASP A 17 -8.83 -5.39 7.43
N PRO A 18 -9.87 -5.83 6.67
CA PRO A 18 -9.93 -5.63 5.23
C PRO A 18 -10.16 -4.18 4.81
N THR A 19 -10.33 -3.24 5.76
CA THR A 19 -10.40 -1.80 5.48
C THR A 19 -9.02 -1.15 5.42
N VAL A 20 -7.98 -1.86 5.87
CA VAL A 20 -6.59 -1.38 5.89
C VAL A 20 -5.80 -1.98 4.72
N VAL A 21 -5.18 -1.13 3.93
CA VAL A 21 -4.32 -1.52 2.81
C VAL A 21 -2.87 -1.49 3.29
N GLN A 22 -2.13 -2.57 3.08
CA GLN A 22 -0.71 -2.65 3.44
C GLN A 22 0.16 -2.60 2.19
N ILE A 23 1.24 -1.83 2.27
CA ILE A 23 2.29 -1.75 1.26
C ILE A 23 3.64 -2.08 1.86
N ILE A 24 4.60 -2.45 0.99
CA ILE A 24 6.01 -2.48 1.36
C ILE A 24 6.60 -1.12 1.01
N ASP A 25 7.13 -0.41 2.00
CA ASP A 25 7.76 0.89 1.79
C ASP A 25 9.12 0.68 1.10
N GLN A 26 9.17 1.03 -0.19
CA GLN A 26 10.33 0.80 -1.03
C GLN A 26 11.50 1.75 -0.73
N ARG A 27 11.28 2.83 0.05
CA ARG A 27 12.34 3.77 0.44
C ARG A 27 13.39 3.14 1.36
N HIS A 28 12.97 2.11 2.09
CA HIS A 28 13.79 1.40 3.07
C HIS A 28 14.55 0.20 2.47
N LEU A 29 14.14 -0.26 1.29
CA LEU A 29 14.82 -1.37 0.61
C LEU A 29 16.18 -0.93 0.05
N PRO A 30 17.19 -1.83 0.03
CA PRO A 30 17.15 -3.22 0.46
C PRO A 30 17.46 -3.44 1.97
N HIS A 31 17.68 -2.36 2.73
CA HIS A 31 18.23 -2.44 4.08
C HIS A 31 17.20 -2.86 5.13
N GLU A 32 15.95 -2.42 4.98
CA GLU A 32 14.87 -2.68 5.93
C GLU A 32 13.58 -3.06 5.18
N PHE A 33 12.88 -4.07 5.70
CA PHE A 33 11.59 -4.50 5.18
C PHE A 33 10.46 -3.92 6.04
N VAL A 34 9.96 -2.76 5.64
CA VAL A 34 8.92 -2.02 6.37
C VAL A 34 7.55 -2.20 5.70
N ILE A 35 6.55 -2.58 6.50
CA ILE A 35 5.15 -2.63 6.08
C ILE A 35 4.45 -1.37 6.59
N GLU A 36 3.85 -0.58 5.69
CA GLU A 36 3.08 0.61 6.03
C GLU A 36 1.58 0.36 5.82
N ASP A 37 0.77 0.76 6.80
CA ASP A 37 -0.69 0.74 6.73
C ASP A 37 -1.22 2.05 6.12
N LEU A 38 -2.01 1.93 5.07
CA LEU A 38 -2.73 3.02 4.42
C LEU A 38 -4.22 2.93 4.78
N THR A 39 -4.70 3.91 5.53
CA THR A 39 -6.08 3.96 6.06
C THR A 39 -6.89 5.16 5.56
N SER A 40 -6.26 6.07 4.82
CA SER A 40 -6.92 7.27 4.28
C SER A 40 -6.48 7.57 2.85
N VAL A 41 -7.28 8.37 2.13
CA VAL A 41 -6.97 8.81 0.77
C VAL A 41 -5.70 9.67 0.76
N GLU A 42 -5.48 10.49 1.79
CA GLU A 42 -4.28 11.29 1.97
C GLU A 42 -3.04 10.42 2.17
N ALA A 43 -3.16 9.34 2.95
CA ALA A 43 -2.08 8.38 3.13
C ALA A 43 -1.71 7.70 1.81
N VAL A 44 -2.71 7.30 1.02
CA VAL A 44 -2.51 6.74 -0.33
C VAL A 44 -1.84 7.75 -1.27
N ALA A 45 -2.33 8.98 -1.31
CA ALA A 45 -1.77 10.03 -2.15
C ALA A 45 -0.30 10.33 -1.78
N ARG A 46 0.00 10.40 -0.48
CA ARG A 46 1.36 10.58 0.05
C ARG A 46 2.26 9.42 -0.36
N ALA A 47 1.81 8.17 -0.18
CA ALA A 47 2.58 6.99 -0.52
C ALA A 47 3.00 6.95 -2.01
N ILE A 48 2.12 7.40 -2.91
CA ILE A 48 2.43 7.52 -4.34
C ILE A 48 3.37 8.71 -4.61
N LYS A 49 3.03 9.89 -4.08
CA LYS A 49 3.74 11.15 -4.35
C LYS A 49 5.19 11.12 -3.84
N GLU A 50 5.40 10.55 -2.66
CA GLU A 50 6.70 10.47 -1.99
C GLU A 50 7.44 9.17 -2.31
N MET A 51 6.94 8.39 -3.29
CA MET A 51 7.56 7.16 -3.79
C MET A 51 7.78 6.08 -2.71
N HIS A 52 6.90 6.00 -1.70
CA HIS A 52 6.81 4.83 -0.82
C HIS A 52 6.51 3.59 -1.66
N VAL A 53 5.62 3.78 -2.65
CA VAL A 53 5.37 2.84 -3.74
C VAL A 53 5.84 3.44 -5.06
N ARG A 54 6.44 2.61 -5.93
CA ARG A 54 6.83 3.02 -7.28
C ARG A 54 6.75 1.90 -8.30
N GLY A 55 6.63 2.30 -9.57
CA GLY A 55 6.39 1.42 -10.73
C GLY A 55 4.94 1.46 -11.17
N ALA A 56 4.69 1.60 -12.47
CA ALA A 56 3.37 1.92 -13.03
C ALA A 56 2.24 0.99 -12.54
N GLY A 57 2.47 -0.32 -12.55
CA GLY A 57 1.47 -1.29 -12.09
C GLY A 57 1.14 -1.16 -10.60
N LEU A 58 2.13 -0.93 -9.75
CA LEU A 58 1.91 -0.76 -8.31
C LEU A 58 1.24 0.59 -8.00
N ILE A 59 1.64 1.66 -8.69
CA ILE A 59 0.99 2.97 -8.55
C ILE A 59 -0.49 2.86 -8.89
N GLY A 60 -0.83 2.20 -10.02
CA GLY A 60 -2.23 1.98 -10.42
C GLY A 60 -3.01 1.15 -9.40
N ALA A 61 -2.43 0.05 -8.91
CA ALA A 61 -3.07 -0.77 -7.87
C ALA A 61 -3.30 0.03 -6.57
N THR A 62 -2.31 0.82 -6.14
CA THR A 62 -2.39 1.64 -4.94
C THR A 62 -3.46 2.72 -5.06
N ALA A 63 -3.57 3.37 -6.22
CA ALA A 63 -4.65 4.33 -6.50
C ALA A 63 -6.03 3.65 -6.50
N GLY A 64 -6.15 2.44 -7.06
CA GLY A 64 -7.40 1.67 -7.01
C GLY A 64 -7.84 1.35 -5.58
N TYR A 65 -6.90 0.95 -4.72
CA TYR A 65 -7.16 0.79 -3.28
C TYR A 65 -7.53 2.11 -2.59
N GLY A 66 -6.95 3.24 -3.02
CA GLY A 66 -7.35 4.58 -2.58
C GLY A 66 -8.84 4.87 -2.84
N MET A 67 -9.36 4.46 -4.00
CA MET A 67 -10.79 4.60 -4.31
C MET A 67 -11.66 3.72 -3.40
N ALA A 68 -11.20 2.50 -3.08
CA ALA A 68 -11.90 1.63 -2.13
C ALA A 68 -11.94 2.24 -0.72
N ILE A 69 -10.83 2.79 -0.24
CA ILE A 69 -10.75 3.52 1.03
C ILE A 69 -11.70 4.72 1.01
N ALA A 70 -11.73 5.50 -0.07
CA ALA A 70 -12.65 6.64 -0.20
C ALA A 70 -14.12 6.21 -0.10
N ALA A 71 -14.49 5.11 -0.77
CA ALA A 71 -15.85 4.58 -0.74
C ALA A 71 -16.26 4.11 0.66
N LEU A 72 -15.34 3.51 1.43
CA LEU A 72 -15.60 3.08 2.81
C LEU A 72 -15.84 4.25 3.77
N HIS A 73 -15.18 5.39 3.54
CA HIS A 73 -15.28 6.57 4.39
C HIS A 73 -16.36 7.58 3.92
N ALA A 74 -17.02 7.33 2.80
CA ALA A 74 -18.04 8.23 2.27
C ALA A 74 -19.24 8.33 3.25
N PRO A 75 -19.75 9.54 3.52
CA PRO A 75 -20.98 9.69 4.30
C PRO A 75 -22.15 9.02 3.56
N ARG A 76 -23.07 8.44 4.34
CA ARG A 76 -24.27 7.78 3.81
C ARG A 76 -25.33 8.79 3.37
#